data_AF-A0AA51L1N9-F1
#
_entry.id   AF-A0AA51L1N9-F1
#
_cell.length_a   1.000
_cell.length_b   1.000
_cell.length_c   1.000
_cell.angle_alpha   90.00
_cell.angle_beta   90.00
_cell.angle_gamma   90.00
#
_symmetry.space_group_name_H-M   'P 1'
#
loop_
_entity.id
_entity.type
_entity.pdbx_description
1 polymer ?
#
loop_
_entity_poly.entity_id
_entity_poly.type
_entity_poly.pdbx_seq_one_letter_code
_entity_poly.pdbx_strand_id
1 'polypeptide(L)'
;MVTADEVLKAQKEVKMDKSFSKPHPYTYVQAFLGKDYSSADCLNTQLPMEEAEEILIIGDSLADLLAAREMGARFAAVLTGLSGQDARGDFEKHRADYILDNVLELKGLLKTLEKSD
;
A
#
# COMPACT_ATOMS: atom_id res chain seq x y z
N MET A 1 4.27 12.89 -1.94
CA MET A 1 2.85 12.52 -1.78
C MET A 1 2.23 12.29 -3.14
N VAL A 2 1.61 11.13 -3.33
CA VAL A 2 0.87 10.75 -4.54
C VAL A 2 -0.63 10.82 -4.20
N THR A 3 -1.42 11.44 -5.04
CA THR A 3 -2.87 11.66 -4.83
C THR A 3 -3.67 11.08 -5.99
N ALA A 4 -5.00 11.03 -5.85
CA ALA A 4 -5.88 10.61 -6.95
C ALA A 4 -5.66 11.43 -8.24
N ASP A 5 -5.38 12.73 -8.11
CA ASP A 5 -5.08 13.59 -9.26
C ASP A 5 -3.77 13.20 -9.96
N GLU A 6 -2.73 12.86 -9.20
CA GLU A 6 -1.44 12.39 -9.75
C GLU A 6 -1.62 11.03 -10.45
N VAL A 7 -2.43 10.13 -9.87
CA VAL A 7 -2.76 8.83 -10.48
C VAL A 7 -3.54 9.02 -11.79
N LEU A 8 -4.53 9.92 -11.81
CA LEU A 8 -5.30 10.22 -13.01
C LEU A 8 -4.45 10.87 -14.10
N LYS A 9 -3.52 11.75 -13.72
CA LYS A 9 -2.56 12.37 -14.63
C LYS A 9 -1.66 11.32 -15.27
N ALA A 10 -1.09 10.43 -14.47
CA ALA A 10 -0.26 9.32 -14.94
C ALA A 10 -1.01 8.40 -15.92
N GLN A 11 -2.27 8.06 -15.63
CA GLN A 11 -3.08 7.23 -16.52
C GLN A 11 -3.31 7.88 -17.89
N LYS A 12 -3.52 9.20 -17.91
CA LYS A 12 -3.64 9.96 -19.17
C LYS A 12 -2.33 10.00 -19.96
N GLU A 13 -1.19 10.10 -19.28
CA GLU A 13 0.13 10.15 -19.90
C GLU A 13 0.49 8.82 -20.60
N VAL A 14 0.21 7.69 -19.95
CA VAL A 14 0.60 6.36 -20.43
C VAL A 14 -0.43 5.77 -21.41
N LYS A 15 -1.59 6.43 -21.60
CA LYS A 15 -2.68 6.01 -22.52
C LYS A 15 -3.10 4.54 -22.31
N MET A 16 -3.17 4.11 -21.06
CA MET A 16 -3.64 2.78 -20.69
C MET A 16 -5.12 2.79 -20.31
N ASP A 17 -5.85 1.75 -20.75
CA ASP A 17 -7.27 1.57 -20.44
C ASP A 17 -7.52 1.04 -19.02
N LYS A 18 -6.50 0.50 -18.34
CA LYS A 18 -6.62 0.00 -16.96
C LYS A 18 -6.49 1.13 -15.94
N SER A 19 -7.31 1.08 -14.90
CA SER A 19 -7.23 2.01 -13.75
C SER A 19 -5.91 1.84 -13.00
N PHE A 20 -5.20 2.94 -12.75
CA PHE A 20 -4.00 2.97 -11.90
C PHE A 20 -4.32 3.18 -10.41
N SER A 21 -5.61 3.37 -10.11
CA SER A 21 -6.13 3.47 -8.75
C SER A 21 -6.05 2.11 -8.07
N LYS A 22 -5.98 2.13 -6.74
CA LYS A 22 -6.07 0.91 -5.91
C LYS A 22 -7.26 0.04 -6.36
N PRO A 23 -7.10 -1.29 -6.44
CA PRO A 23 -6.03 -2.11 -5.87
C PRO A 23 -4.72 -2.14 -6.67
N HIS A 24 -4.61 -1.43 -7.79
CA HIS A 24 -3.36 -1.35 -8.55
C HIS A 24 -2.22 -0.74 -7.68
N PRO A 25 -0.98 -1.29 -7.72
CA PRO A 25 0.10 -0.90 -6.82
C PRO A 25 0.76 0.44 -7.17
N TYR A 26 0.48 1.00 -8.36
CA TYR A 26 1.08 2.23 -8.87
C TYR A 26 1.19 3.37 -7.84
N THR A 27 0.12 3.61 -7.07
CA THR A 27 0.11 4.69 -6.06
C THR A 27 1.25 4.51 -5.05
N TYR A 28 1.48 3.27 -4.60
CA TYR A 28 2.52 2.94 -3.63
C TYR A 28 3.90 2.87 -4.26
N VAL A 29 4.01 2.30 -5.46
CA VAL A 29 5.27 2.26 -6.22
C VAL A 29 5.80 3.67 -6.47
N GLN A 30 4.96 4.58 -6.99
CA GLN A 30 5.35 5.98 -7.20
C GLN A 30 5.66 6.70 -5.88
N ALA A 31 4.92 6.39 -4.81
CA ALA A 31 5.18 6.99 -3.50
C ALA A 31 6.53 6.56 -2.92
N PHE A 32 6.93 5.31 -3.16
CA PHE A 32 8.20 4.73 -2.72
C PHE A 32 9.38 5.22 -3.57
N LEU A 33 9.28 5.09 -4.90
CA LEU A 33 10.35 5.50 -5.83
C LEU A 33 10.56 7.02 -5.86
N GLY A 34 9.51 7.80 -5.57
CA GLY A 34 9.56 9.26 -5.56
C GLY A 34 9.18 9.88 -6.90
N LYS A 35 9.10 11.22 -6.95
CA LYS A 35 8.60 11.98 -8.12
C LYS A 35 9.59 12.10 -9.28
N ASP A 36 10.84 11.66 -9.09
CA ASP A 36 11.86 11.68 -10.13
C ASP A 36 11.69 10.54 -11.14
N TYR A 37 10.93 9.51 -10.78
CA TYR A 37 10.56 8.41 -11.66
C TYR A 37 9.31 8.76 -12.46
N SER A 38 9.34 8.50 -13.77
CA SER A 38 8.18 8.74 -14.62
C SER A 38 7.06 7.74 -14.34
N SER A 39 5.83 8.12 -14.70
CA SER A 39 4.67 7.23 -14.66
C SER A 39 4.94 5.88 -15.36
N ALA A 40 5.69 5.89 -16.46
CA ALA A 40 6.07 4.69 -17.20
C ALA A 40 7.11 3.84 -16.45
N ASP A 41 8.10 4.47 -15.80
CA ASP A 41 9.11 3.74 -15.01
C ASP A 41 8.45 3.02 -13.82
N CYS A 42 7.52 3.69 -13.14
CA CYS A 42 6.77 3.09 -12.04
C CYS A 42 5.88 1.93 -12.50
N LEU A 43 5.29 1.99 -13.69
CA LEU A 43 4.48 0.88 -14.23
C LEU A 43 5.32 -0.31 -14.69
N ASN A 44 6.53 -0.06 -15.16
CA ASN A 44 7.45 -1.10 -15.61
C ASN A 44 8.33 -1.65 -14.47
N THR A 45 8.12 -1.18 -13.23
CA THR A 45 8.80 -1.72 -12.06
C THR A 45 8.46 -3.20 -11.91
N GLN A 46 9.48 -4.04 -11.79
CA GLN A 46 9.29 -5.46 -11.58
C GLN A 46 8.70 -5.70 -10.18
N LEU A 47 7.61 -6.46 -10.12
CA LEU A 47 6.92 -6.80 -8.88
C LEU A 47 6.98 -8.32 -8.64
N PRO A 48 7.13 -8.78 -7.38
CA PRO A 48 7.38 -7.97 -6.18
C PRO A 48 8.75 -7.27 -6.22
N MET A 49 8.88 -6.13 -5.53
CA MET A 49 10.14 -5.38 -5.48
C MET A 49 11.14 -6.07 -4.55
N GLU A 50 12.44 -5.93 -4.82
CA GLU A 50 13.50 -6.57 -4.04
C GLU A 50 13.52 -6.07 -2.59
N GLU A 51 13.34 -4.75 -2.39
CA GLU A 51 13.31 -4.11 -1.07
C GLU A 51 11.91 -4.07 -0.44
N ALA A 52 10.93 -4.78 -1.01
CA ALA A 52 9.53 -4.63 -0.60
C ALA A 52 9.29 -5.04 0.86
N GLU A 53 10.02 -6.03 1.37
CA GLU A 53 9.84 -6.53 2.75
C GLU A 53 10.21 -5.48 3.83
N GLU A 54 11.08 -4.52 3.49
CA GLU A 54 11.42 -3.39 4.35
C GLU A 54 10.33 -2.32 4.39
N ILE A 55 9.36 -2.39 3.49
CA ILE A 55 8.28 -1.41 3.33
C ILE A 55 7.04 -1.90 4.10
N LEU A 56 6.50 -1.02 4.93
CA LEU A 56 5.21 -1.21 5.61
C LEU A 56 4.17 -0.24 5.04
N ILE A 57 3.18 -0.78 4.33
CA ILE A 57 2.01 -0.02 3.87
C ILE A 57 0.95 -0.05 4.97
N ILE A 58 0.38 1.11 5.28
CA ILE A 58 -0.63 1.29 6.32
C ILE A 58 -1.90 1.83 5.65
N GLY A 59 -3.03 1.13 5.81
CA GLY A 59 -4.28 1.50 5.17
C GLY A 59 -5.51 0.87 5.83
N ASP A 60 -6.69 1.35 5.48
CA ASP A 60 -7.98 0.92 6.04
C ASP A 60 -8.83 0.12 5.04
N SER A 61 -8.38 0.01 3.79
CA SER A 61 -9.13 -0.66 2.73
C SER A 61 -8.47 -1.96 2.28
N LEU A 62 -9.29 -2.93 1.84
CA LEU A 62 -8.80 -4.16 1.21
C LEU A 62 -7.99 -3.85 -0.07
N ALA A 63 -8.29 -2.74 -0.74
CA ALA A 63 -7.55 -2.31 -1.92
C ALA A 63 -6.10 -1.93 -1.59
N ASP A 64 -5.83 -1.39 -0.38
CA ASP A 64 -4.47 -1.13 0.10
C ASP A 64 -3.71 -2.44 0.33
N LEU A 65 -4.37 -3.42 0.97
CA LEU A 65 -3.80 -4.75 1.23
C LEU A 65 -3.41 -5.45 -0.07
N LEU A 66 -4.29 -5.43 -1.07
CA LEU A 66 -4.03 -6.08 -2.35
C LEU A 66 -2.87 -5.41 -3.09
N ALA A 67 -2.81 -4.08 -3.07
CA ALA A 67 -1.72 -3.32 -3.65
C ALA A 67 -0.38 -3.61 -2.94
N ALA A 68 -0.38 -3.65 -1.61
CA ALA A 68 0.81 -3.97 -0.83
C ALA A 68 1.33 -5.38 -1.14
N ARG A 69 0.41 -6.35 -1.22
CA ARG A 69 0.74 -7.72 -1.61
C ARG A 69 1.34 -7.81 -3.00
N GLU A 70 0.75 -7.13 -3.98
CA GLU A 70 1.28 -7.11 -5.35
C GLU A 70 2.69 -6.50 -5.39
N MET A 71 2.92 -5.47 -4.56
CA MET A 71 4.24 -4.86 -4.40
C MET A 71 5.25 -5.76 -3.67
N GLY A 72 4.79 -6.76 -2.92
CA GLY A 72 5.61 -7.60 -2.03
C GLY A 72 5.84 -6.99 -0.64
N ALA A 73 5.14 -5.90 -0.31
CA ALA A 73 5.33 -5.15 0.93
C ALA A 73 4.50 -5.71 2.08
N ARG A 74 4.95 -5.45 3.31
CA ARG A 74 4.16 -5.73 4.52
C ARG A 74 2.98 -4.77 4.60
N PHE A 75 1.89 -5.24 5.19
CA PHE A 75 0.65 -4.47 5.35
C PHE A 75 0.15 -4.44 6.80
N ALA A 76 -0.09 -3.23 7.30
CA ALA A 76 -0.81 -2.99 8.56
C ALA A 76 -2.18 -2.36 8.28
N ALA A 77 -3.24 -3.12 8.56
CA ALA A 77 -4.60 -2.61 8.53
C ALA A 77 -4.85 -1.69 9.73
N VAL A 78 -5.54 -0.57 9.51
CA VAL A 78 -6.10 0.26 10.59
C VAL A 78 -7.63 0.27 10.52
N LEU A 79 -8.30 0.00 11.65
CA LEU A 79 -9.76 -0.16 11.73
C LEU A 79 -10.50 1.16 11.96
N THR A 80 -9.99 2.24 11.38
CA THR A 80 -10.57 3.60 11.46
C THR A 80 -11.24 4.05 10.15
N GLY A 81 -11.31 3.15 9.17
CA GLY A 81 -12.01 3.37 7.90
C GLY A 81 -13.54 3.38 8.04
N LEU A 82 -14.25 3.48 6.91
CA LEU A 82 -15.72 3.53 6.90
C LEU A 82 -16.39 2.32 7.56
N SER A 83 -15.80 1.14 7.38
CA SER A 83 -16.28 -0.11 8.00
C SER A 83 -15.81 -0.29 9.44
N GLY A 84 -14.89 0.54 9.92
CA GLY A 84 -14.36 0.48 11.27
C GLY A 84 -13.89 -0.92 11.67
N GLN A 85 -14.36 -1.36 12.84
CA GLN A 85 -14.04 -2.67 13.42
C GLN A 85 -14.65 -3.85 12.66
N ASP A 86 -15.73 -3.63 11.89
CA ASP A 86 -16.40 -4.69 11.12
C ASP A 86 -15.49 -5.24 10.01
N ALA A 87 -14.48 -4.48 9.56
CA ALA A 87 -13.50 -4.91 8.56
C ALA A 87 -12.47 -5.91 9.08
N ARG A 88 -12.36 -6.13 10.41
CA ARG A 88 -11.33 -7.00 11.01
C ARG A 88 -11.35 -8.42 10.42
N GLY A 89 -12.55 -9.02 10.32
CA GLY A 89 -12.70 -10.37 9.79
C GLY A 89 -12.24 -10.51 8.34
N ASP A 90 -12.43 -9.46 7.52
CA ASP A 90 -11.94 -9.45 6.14
C ASP A 90 -10.41 -9.39 6.08
N PHE A 91 -9.77 -8.58 6.92
CA PHE A 91 -8.31 -8.52 6.99
C PHE A 91 -7.69 -9.82 7.52
N GLU A 92 -8.32 -10.48 8.50
CA GLU A 92 -7.90 -11.79 9.00
C GLU A 92 -8.02 -12.86 7.91
N LYS A 93 -9.16 -12.90 7.21
CA LYS A 93 -9.40 -13.83 6.09
C LYS A 93 -8.38 -13.66 4.98
N HIS A 94 -8.02 -12.41 4.69
CA HIS A 94 -7.01 -12.08 3.67
C HIS A 94 -5.59 -12.10 4.22
N ARG A 95 -5.36 -12.47 5.49
CA ARG A 95 -4.03 -12.58 6.11
C ARG A 95 -3.22 -11.29 6.00
N ALA A 96 -3.78 -10.17 6.46
CA ALA A 96 -3.00 -8.95 6.72
C ALA A 96 -1.89 -9.26 7.73
N ASP A 97 -0.70 -8.67 7.57
CA ASP A 97 0.43 -8.94 8.47
C ASP A 97 0.16 -8.40 9.88
N TYR A 98 -0.46 -7.22 9.95
CA TYR A 98 -0.87 -6.58 11.20
C TYR A 98 -2.27 -5.99 11.07
N ILE A 99 -3.04 -6.02 12.16
CA ILE A 99 -4.37 -5.41 12.24
C ILE A 99 -4.44 -4.59 13.53
N LEU A 100 -4.47 -3.27 13.38
CA LEU A 100 -4.45 -2.29 14.45
C LEU A 100 -5.82 -1.64 14.61
N ASP A 101 -6.23 -1.33 15.84
CA ASP A 101 -7.51 -0.65 16.05
C ASP A 101 -7.49 0.79 15.53
N ASN A 102 -6.31 1.42 15.53
CA ASN A 102 -6.08 2.75 14.98
C ASN A 102 -4.58 3.00 14.73
N VAL A 103 -4.27 4.11 14.05
CA VAL A 103 -2.90 4.46 13.67
C VAL A 103 -1.96 4.72 14.86
N LEU A 104 -2.46 5.04 16.05
CA LEU A 104 -1.62 5.34 17.22
C LEU A 104 -0.87 4.09 17.73
N GLU A 105 -1.40 2.90 17.45
CA GLU A 105 -0.79 1.62 17.81
C GLU A 105 0.47 1.31 16.99
N LEU A 106 0.68 2.00 15.87
CA LEU A 106 1.86 1.86 15.01
C LEU A 106 3.15 2.02 15.81
N LYS A 107 3.19 2.94 16.78
CA LYS A 107 4.36 3.16 17.62
C LYS A 107 4.75 1.91 18.42
N GLY A 108 3.76 1.14 18.88
CA GLY A 108 3.99 -0.12 19.60
C GLY A 108 4.49 -1.22 18.66
N LEU A 109 3.89 -1.30 17.47
CA LEU A 109 4.30 -2.23 16.42
C LEU A 109 5.76 -2.01 16.02
N LEU A 110 6.15 -0.77 15.66
CA LEU A 110 7.51 -0.46 15.20
C LEU A 110 8.58 -0.83 16.24
N LYS A 111 8.33 -0.56 17.53
CA LYS A 111 9.24 -0.96 18.62
C LYS A 111 9.42 -2.47 18.76
N THR A 112 8.47 -3.26 18.27
CA THR A 112 8.55 -4.73 18.29
C THR A 112 9.35 -5.22 17.09
N LEU A 113 9.20 -4.57 15.94
CA LEU A 113 9.96 -4.88 14.73
C LEU A 113 11.45 -4.56 14.90
N GLU A 114 11.79 -3.40 15.49
CA GLU A 114 13.19 -2.99 15.76
C GLU A 114 13.96 -3.93 16.72
N LYS A 115 13.27 -4.78 17.47
CA LYS A 115 13.88 -5.73 18.42
C LYS A 115 14.11 -7.12 17.83
N SER A 116 13.70 -7.33 16.59
CA SER A 116 13.74 -8.63 15.92
C SER A 116 15.00 -8.82 15.06
N ASP A 117 15.89 -7.82 15.02
CA ASP A 117 17.24 -7.83 14.45
C ASP A 117 18.31 -7.90 15.56
#